data_AF-A0AAV4R2V1-F1
#
_entry.id   AF-A0AAV4R2V1-F1
#
_cell.length_a   1.000
_cell.length_b   1.000
_cell.length_c   1.000
_cell.angle_alpha   90.00
_cell.angle_beta   90.00
_cell.angle_gamma   90.00
#
_symmetry.space_group_name_H-M   'P 1'
#
loop_
_entity.id
_entity.type
_entity.pdbx_description
1 polymer ?
#
loop_
_entity_poly.entity_id
_entity_poly.type
_entity_poly.pdbx_seq_one_letter_code
_entity_poly.pdbx_strand_id
1 'polypeptide(L)' 'MVVSGLPVRNSNFHAREIARMSLALLNTVKSFTIRHRPHEKLKLRIGLHT' A
#
# COMPACT_ATOMS: atom_id res chain seq x y z
N MET A 1 -7.87 1.12 4.79
CA MET A 1 -8.49 0.64 3.53
C MET A 1 -8.39 1.75 2.52
N VAL A 2 -8.08 1.45 1.26
CA VAL A 2 -7.92 2.45 0.18
C VAL A 2 -8.66 1.94 -1.05
N VAL A 3 -9.24 2.86 -1.81
CA VAL A 3 -9.95 2.59 -3.06
C VAL A 3 -9.51 3.63 -4.10
N SER A 4 -9.64 3.26 -5.37
CA SER A 4 -9.35 4.11 -6.52
C SER A 4 -10.57 4.13 -7.44
N GLY A 5 -10.81 5.23 -8.15
CA GLY A 5 -12.01 5.37 -8.99
C GLY A 5 -13.29 5.71 -8.23
N LEU A 6 -13.17 6.19 -6.99
CA LEU A 6 -14.28 6.74 -6.20
C LEU A 6 -13.93 8.11 -5.61
N PRO A 7 -14.91 9.04 -5.51
CA PRO A 7 -16.28 8.89 -6.00
C PRO A 7 -16.40 8.98 -7.54
N VAL A 8 -15.35 9.48 -8.21
CA VAL A 8 -15.32 9.63 -9.66
C VAL A 8 -14.61 8.42 -10.29
N ARG A 9 -15.29 7.77 -11.23
CA ARG A 9 -14.78 6.62 -11.97
C ARG A 9 -13.49 6.99 -12.74
N ASN A 10 -12.44 6.19 -12.60
CA ASN A 10 -11.17 6.35 -13.31
C ASN A 10 -10.95 5.27 -14.38
N SER A 11 -12.01 4.87 -15.07
CA SER A 11 -11.99 3.81 -16.09
C SER A 11 -11.38 2.51 -15.56
N ASN A 12 -10.36 1.96 -16.22
CA ASN A 12 -9.71 0.69 -15.84
C ASN A 12 -8.40 0.93 -15.09
N PHE A 13 -8.19 2.12 -14.52
CA PHE A 13 -6.95 2.45 -13.81
C PHE A 13 -6.93 2.01 -12.35
N HIS A 14 -8.07 1.60 -11.78
CA HIS A 14 -8.18 1.13 -10.40
C HIS A 14 -7.08 0.13 -10.00
N ALA A 15 -7.00 -1.00 -10.72
CA ALA A 15 -6.05 -2.05 -10.42
C ALA A 15 -4.59 -1.54 -10.46
N ARG A 16 -4.26 -0.69 -11.43
CA ARG A 16 -2.93 -0.09 -11.59
C ARG A 16 -2.57 0.82 -10.42
N GLU A 17 -3.47 1.70 -10.03
CA GLU A 17 -3.25 2.67 -8.96
C GLU A 17 -3.07 1.98 -7.61
N ILE A 18 -3.95 1.01 -7.30
CA ILE A 18 -3.86 0.23 -6.08
C ILE A 18 -2.58 -0.61 -6.05
N ALA A 19 -2.20 -1.25 -7.17
CA ALA A 19 -0.95 -2.01 -7.25
C ALA A 19 0.29 -1.11 -7.05
N ARG A 20 0.34 0.07 -7.68
CA ARG A 20 1.44 1.03 -7.52
C ARG A 20 1.56 1.54 -6.09
N MET A 21 0.44 1.91 -5.47
CA MET A 21 0.43 2.31 -4.06
C MET A 21 0.96 1.19 -3.18
N SER A 22 0.54 -0.06 -3.43
CA SER A 22 0.96 -1.22 -2.65
C SER A 22 2.48 -1.44 -2.71
N LEU A 23 3.07 -1.32 -3.90
CA LEU A 23 4.53 -1.39 -4.08
C LEU A 23 5.26 -0.24 -3.38
N ALA A 24 4.72 0.99 -3.47
CA ALA A 24 5.28 2.14 -2.77
C ALA A 24 5.30 1.91 -1.25
N LEU A 25 4.19 1.44 -0.67
CA LEU A 25 4.10 1.11 0.75
C LEU A 25 5.10 0.02 1.16
N LEU A 26 5.21 -1.06 0.37
CA LEU A 26 6.20 -2.11 0.64
C LEU A 26 7.64 -1.57 0.64
N ASN A 27 7.96 -0.64 -0.25
CA ASN A 27 9.29 -0.02 -0.27
C ASN A 27 9.51 0.88 0.95
N THR A 28 8.53 1.70 1.33
CA THR A 28 8.62 2.58 2.50
C THR A 28 8.81 1.79 3.79
N VAL A 29 8.16 0.63 3.93
CA VAL A 29 8.28 -0.24 5.11
C VAL A 29 9.71 -0.75 5.32
N LYS A 30 10.54 -0.86 4.27
CA LYS A 30 11.93 -1.34 4.38
C LYS A 30 12.81 -0.43 5.24
N SER A 31 12.55 0.87 5.22
CA SER A 31 13.30 1.88 5.99
C SER A 31 12.55 2.38 7.22
N PHE A 32 11.36 1.86 7.49
CA PHE A 32 10.56 2.26 8.63
C PHE A 32 11.06 1.57 9.91
N THR A 33 11.27 2.34 10.97
CA THR A 33 11.66 1.84 12.28
C THR A 33 10.51 1.99 13.27
N ILE A 34 10.16 0.91 13.97
CA ILE A 34 9.14 0.94 15.02
C ILE A 34 9.75 1.59 16.26
N ARG A 35 9.25 2.78 16.66
CA ARG A 35 9.82 3.58 17.76
C ARG A 35 10.02 2.80 19.06
N HIS A 36 9.09 1.94 19.43
CA HIS A 36 9.14 1.15 20.67
C HIS A 36 9.79 -0.24 20.48
N ARG A 37 10.14 -0.62 19.25
CA ARG A 37 10.77 -1.90 18.88
C ARG A 37 11.79 -1.69 17.74
N PRO A 38 12.88 -0.96 17.99
CA PRO A 38 13.81 -0.52 16.94
C PRO A 38 14.55 -1.65 16.23
N HIS A 39 14.66 -2.82 16.87
CA HIS A 39 15.32 -4.00 16.30
C HIS A 39 14.38 -4.91 15.50
N GLU A 40 13.07 -4.63 15.51
CA GLU A 40 12.09 -5.40 14.73
C GLU A 40 11.76 -4.71 13.41
N LYS A 41 11.65 -5.50 12.35
CA LYS A 41 11.17 -5.02 11.05
C LYS A 41 9.65 -5.04 11.02
N LEU A 42 9.05 -3.93 10.61
CA LEU A 42 7.62 -3.87 10.32
C LEU A 42 7.30 -4.82 9.16
N LYS A 43 6.36 -5.74 9.37
CA LYS A 43 5.89 -6.68 8.33
C LYS A 43 4.55 -6.19 7.80
N LEU A 44 4.47 -5.98 6.49
CA LEU A 44 3.24 -5.54 5.82
C LEU A 44 2.70 -6.64 4.91
N ARG A 45 1.40 -6.93 5.03
CA ARG A 45 0.65 -7.80 4.12
C ARG A 45 -0.42 -6.97 3.42
N ILE A 46 -0.49 -7.09 2.10
CA ILE A 46 -1.44 -6.35 1.28
C ILE A 46 -2.26 -7.37 0.47
N GLY A 47 -3.59 -7.27 0.56
CA GLY A 47 -4.52 -8.03 -0.26
C GLY A 47 -5.20 -7.11 -1.27
N LEU A 48 -5.26 -7.53 -2.53
CA LEU A 48 -5.82 -6.76 -3.64
C LEU A 48 -6.97 -7.54 -4.29
N HIS A 49 -8.03 -6.82 -4.63
CA HIS A 49 -9.16 -7.31 -5.41
C HIS A 49 -9.68 -6.16 -6.29
N THR A 50 -10.33 -6.49 -7.39
CA THR A 50 -10.87 -5.54 -8.37
C THR A 50 -12.34 -5.77 -8.56
#